data_AF-A0A537NW96-F1
#
_entry.id   AF-A0A537NW96-F1
#
_cell.length_a   1.000
_cell.length_b   1.000
_cell.length_c   1.000
_cell.angle_alpha   90.00
_cell.angle_beta   90.00
_cell.angle_gamma   90.00
#
_symmetry.space_group_name_H-M   'P 1'
#
loop_
_entity.id
_entity.type
_entity.pdbx_description
1 polymer ?
#
loop_
_entity_poly.entity_id
_entity_poly.type
_entity_poly.pdbx_seq_one_letter_code
_entity_poly.pdbx_strand_id
1 'polypeptide(L)'
;MPLPSAGSRPASLPQTVPPPPPPKPLASASPRRSDNYYDIKSTIFNALIDAIDLTQLSQLDREGARDEIRDIVNEIITLKDVAMSIAEQEDLLEDICNDVLGYGPLEPLLARDDIADIMVNGADTCFIEVAGKMQKTGIRFRDNSQLLNICQRIVSQVGRRVDEASPICDARLADGSRVNVIVPPLAIDGPTLTIRKFKRDRLKLPDL
;
A
#
# COMPACT_ATOMS: atom_id res chain seq x y z
N MET A 1 77.30 9.89 44.67
CA MET A 1 77.06 8.53 44.09
C MET A 1 76.43 7.65 45.16
N PRO A 2 75.56 6.67 44.88
CA PRO A 2 74.92 6.30 43.60
C PRO A 2 73.37 6.24 43.63
N LEU A 3 72.84 6.14 42.40
CA LEU A 3 71.50 5.82 41.87
C LEU A 3 70.42 5.17 42.77
N PRO A 4 69.13 5.53 42.62
CA PRO A 4 68.02 4.65 42.97
C PRO A 4 67.55 3.82 41.77
N SER A 5 67.33 2.53 42.07
CA SER A 5 66.93 1.45 41.17
C SER A 5 65.48 1.58 40.69
N ALA A 6 65.26 1.17 39.44
CA ALA A 6 63.96 0.99 38.81
C ALA A 6 63.14 -0.11 39.51
N GLY A 7 61.84 0.16 39.71
CA GLY A 7 60.83 -0.79 40.16
C GLY A 7 59.55 -0.59 39.37
N SER A 8 59.29 -1.53 38.48
CA SER A 8 58.24 -1.58 37.47
C SER A 8 56.83 -1.55 38.08
N ARG A 9 55.98 -0.62 37.62
CA ARG A 9 54.52 -0.70 37.82
C ARG A 9 53.87 -1.22 36.53
N PRO A 10 52.97 -2.21 36.59
CA PRO A 10 52.34 -2.77 35.40
C PRO A 10 51.39 -1.76 34.76
N ALA A 11 51.41 -1.71 33.42
CA ALA A 11 50.48 -0.96 32.61
C ALA A 11 49.06 -1.50 32.79
N SER A 12 48.19 -0.72 33.41
CA SER A 12 46.75 -0.94 33.39
C SER A 12 46.22 -0.66 31.98
N LEU A 13 45.76 -1.73 31.32
CA LEU A 13 45.06 -1.68 30.04
C LEU A 13 43.87 -0.70 30.09
N PRO A 14 43.59 0.08 29.04
CA PRO A 14 42.36 0.86 28.97
C PRO A 14 41.15 -0.09 28.91
N GLN A 15 40.22 0.06 29.84
CA GLN A 15 38.94 -0.64 29.79
C GLN A 15 38.15 -0.15 28.57
N THR A 16 37.92 -1.04 27.61
CA THR A 16 37.04 -0.80 26.47
C THR A 16 35.60 -0.76 26.98
N VAL A 17 34.98 0.42 26.93
CA VAL A 17 33.53 0.58 27.12
C VAL A 17 32.83 -0.19 25.99
N PRO A 18 31.92 -1.14 26.26
CA PRO A 18 31.20 -1.83 25.20
C PRO A 18 30.31 -0.81 24.44
N PRO A 19 30.21 -0.91 23.11
CA PRO A 19 29.36 -0.03 22.33
C PRO A 19 27.89 -0.19 22.74
N PRO A 20 27.08 0.88 22.72
CA PRO A 20 25.66 0.78 23.00
C PRO A 20 24.99 -0.16 21.99
N PRO A 21 23.99 -0.95 22.41
CA PRO A 21 23.28 -1.84 21.52
C PRO A 21 22.64 -1.04 20.37
N PRO A 22 22.55 -1.61 19.17
CA PRO A 22 21.93 -0.92 18.04
C PRO A 22 20.48 -0.53 18.42
N PRO A 23 20.00 0.65 17.99
CA PRO A 23 18.63 1.04 18.23
C PRO A 23 17.71 -0.01 17.60
N LYS A 24 16.83 -0.59 18.42
CA LYS A 24 15.75 -1.46 17.95
C LYS A 24 15.04 -0.73 16.80
N PRO A 25 14.76 -1.38 15.66
CA PRO A 25 13.95 -0.75 14.63
C PRO A 25 12.66 -0.27 15.28
N LEU A 26 12.35 1.02 15.17
CA LEU A 26 11.02 1.52 15.48
C LEU A 26 10.07 0.79 14.54
N ALA A 27 9.46 -0.27 15.05
CA ALA A 27 8.30 -0.88 14.44
C ALA A 27 7.24 0.22 14.40
N SER A 28 7.01 0.78 13.22
CA SER A 28 5.86 1.60 12.91
C SER A 28 4.61 0.76 13.18
N ALA A 29 4.04 0.95 14.36
CA ALA A 29 2.79 0.36 14.78
C ALA A 29 1.65 1.08 14.06
N SER A 30 1.37 0.69 12.82
CA SER A 30 -0.02 0.66 12.36
C SER A 30 -0.68 -0.52 13.08
N PRO A 31 -1.92 -0.38 13.59
CA PRO A 31 -2.60 -1.52 14.19
C PRO A 31 -2.64 -2.62 13.14
N ARG A 32 -1.98 -3.74 13.41
CA ARG A 32 -2.03 -4.91 12.54
C ARG A 32 -3.48 -5.36 12.53
N ARG A 33 -4.27 -4.93 11.53
CA ARG A 33 -5.53 -5.60 11.19
C ARG A 33 -5.20 -7.10 11.15
N SER A 34 -5.88 -7.89 11.98
CA SER A 34 -5.56 -9.30 12.17
C SER A 34 -5.79 -10.05 10.85
N ASP A 35 -5.03 -11.12 10.59
CA ASP A 35 -5.19 -11.92 9.36
C ASP A 35 -6.66 -12.36 9.14
N ASN A 36 -7.39 -12.62 10.24
CA ASN A 36 -8.83 -12.88 10.24
C ASN A 36 -9.68 -11.78 9.57
N TYR A 37 -9.33 -10.51 9.75
CA TYR A 37 -10.03 -9.40 9.10
C TYR A 37 -9.86 -9.45 7.58
N TYR A 38 -8.66 -9.77 7.09
CA TYR A 38 -8.39 -9.91 5.67
C TYR A 38 -9.08 -11.13 5.07
N ASP A 39 -9.17 -12.24 5.80
CA ASP A 39 -9.90 -13.44 5.37
C ASP A 39 -11.41 -13.19 5.27
N ILE A 40 -11.99 -12.51 6.28
CA ILE A 40 -13.40 -12.10 6.29
C ILE A 40 -13.67 -11.14 5.13
N LYS A 41 -12.83 -10.11 4.97
CA LYS A 41 -12.91 -9.16 3.85
C LYS A 41 -12.87 -9.88 2.50
N SER A 42 -11.95 -10.82 2.34
CA SER A 42 -11.79 -11.60 1.11
C SER A 42 -13.03 -12.43 0.80
N THR A 43 -13.61 -13.04 1.84
CA THR A 43 -14.81 -13.88 1.72
C THR A 43 -16.04 -13.06 1.34
N ILE A 44 -16.22 -11.91 1.98
CA ILE A 44 -17.35 -11.00 1.69
C ILE A 44 -17.18 -10.39 0.30
N PHE A 45 -15.97 -9.96 -0.06
CA PHE A 45 -15.70 -9.40 -1.37
C PHE A 45 -15.87 -10.41 -2.51
N ASN A 46 -15.45 -11.67 -2.34
CA ASN A 46 -15.69 -12.70 -3.35
C ASN A 46 -17.19 -12.95 -3.55
N ALA A 47 -17.95 -13.04 -2.45
CA ALA A 47 -19.40 -13.14 -2.53
C ALA A 47 -20.04 -11.90 -3.18
N LEU A 48 -19.48 -10.72 -2.94
CA LEU A 48 -19.91 -9.47 -3.59
C LEU A 48 -19.66 -9.51 -5.09
N ILE A 49 -18.47 -9.91 -5.54
CA ILE A 49 -18.13 -10.01 -6.97
C ILE A 49 -18.98 -11.07 -7.67
N ASP A 50 -19.31 -12.17 -6.99
CA ASP A 50 -20.22 -13.20 -7.54
C ASP A 50 -21.67 -12.69 -7.62
N ALA A 51 -22.08 -11.81 -6.70
CA ALA A 51 -23.42 -11.25 -6.64
C ALA A 51 -23.60 -10.01 -7.55
N ILE A 52 -22.51 -9.29 -7.84
CA ILE A 52 -22.53 -8.02 -8.57
C ILE A 52 -21.95 -8.20 -9.98
N ASP A 53 -22.72 -7.77 -10.98
CA ASP A 53 -22.18 -7.51 -12.31
C ASP A 53 -21.49 -6.14 -12.34
N LEU A 54 -20.14 -6.14 -12.40
CA LEU A 54 -19.28 -4.94 -12.52
C LEU A 54 -19.73 -3.98 -13.65
N THR A 55 -20.44 -4.48 -14.67
CA THR A 55 -20.95 -3.64 -15.75
C THR A 55 -22.13 -2.77 -15.31
N GLN A 56 -22.97 -3.23 -14.37
CA GLN A 56 -24.11 -2.46 -13.86
C GLN A 56 -23.64 -1.33 -12.92
N LEU A 57 -22.67 -1.61 -12.05
CA LEU A 57 -22.04 -0.58 -11.20
C LEU A 57 -21.40 0.55 -12.00
N SER A 58 -20.87 0.25 -13.19
CA SER A 58 -20.23 1.25 -14.04
C SER A 58 -21.21 2.25 -14.66
N GLN A 59 -22.51 1.92 -14.70
CA GLN A 59 -23.57 2.80 -15.20
C GLN A 59 -24.19 3.70 -14.12
N LEU A 60 -23.99 3.36 -12.85
CA LEU A 60 -24.46 4.14 -11.72
C LEU A 60 -23.49 5.28 -11.41
N ASP A 61 -24.01 6.33 -10.82
CA ASP A 61 -23.19 7.39 -10.22
C ASP A 61 -22.49 6.87 -8.95
N ARG A 62 -21.45 7.58 -8.51
CA ARG A 62 -20.62 7.13 -7.38
C ARG A 62 -21.42 7.00 -6.08
N GLU A 63 -22.50 7.76 -5.90
CA GLU A 63 -23.39 7.63 -4.75
C GLU A 63 -24.28 6.39 -4.88
N GLY A 64 -25.00 6.21 -6.00
CA GLY A 64 -25.85 5.03 -6.20
C GLY A 64 -25.08 3.70 -6.16
N ALA A 65 -23.87 3.68 -6.73
CA ALA A 65 -22.99 2.52 -6.67
C ALA A 65 -22.55 2.18 -5.24
N ARG A 66 -22.37 3.18 -4.36
CA ARG A 66 -22.03 2.93 -2.95
C ARG A 66 -23.22 2.38 -2.18
N ASP A 67 -24.42 2.87 -2.45
CA ASP A 67 -25.63 2.41 -1.78
C ASP A 67 -25.96 0.96 -2.16
N GLU A 68 -25.85 0.58 -3.44
CA GLU A 68 -26.01 -0.83 -3.84
C GLU A 68 -24.98 -1.76 -3.19
N ILE A 69 -23.70 -1.35 -3.17
CA ILE A 69 -22.66 -2.11 -2.49
C ILE A 69 -22.97 -2.26 -1.00
N ARG A 70 -23.45 -1.19 -0.35
CA ARG A 70 -23.85 -1.21 1.07
C ARG A 70 -24.92 -2.26 1.32
N ASP A 71 -25.97 -2.27 0.52
CA ASP A 71 -27.09 -3.18 0.69
C ASP A 71 -26.66 -4.64 0.51
N ILE A 72 -25.89 -4.93 -0.53
CA ILE A 72 -25.41 -6.29 -0.82
C ILE A 72 -24.41 -6.76 0.24
N VAL A 73 -23.50 -5.91 0.70
CA VAL A 73 -22.57 -6.25 1.78
C VAL A 73 -23.32 -6.57 3.08
N ASN A 74 -24.35 -5.78 3.42
CA ASN A 74 -25.20 -6.05 4.59
C ASN A 74 -25.95 -7.39 4.48
N GLU A 75 -26.45 -7.71 3.29
CA GLU A 75 -27.11 -9.00 3.01
C GLU A 75 -26.12 -10.16 3.18
N ILE A 76 -24.92 -10.05 2.62
CA ILE A 76 -23.87 -11.07 2.73
C ILE A 76 -23.43 -11.29 4.18
N ILE A 77 -23.26 -10.21 4.96
CA ILE A 77 -22.88 -10.30 6.38
C ILE A 77 -23.96 -11.06 7.17
N THR A 78 -25.23 -10.73 6.91
CA THR A 78 -26.39 -11.40 7.54
C THR A 78 -26.46 -12.88 7.15
N LEU A 79 -26.22 -13.20 5.88
CA LEU A 79 -26.30 -14.57 5.36
C LEU A 79 -25.14 -15.47 5.84
N LYS A 80 -23.95 -14.90 6.03
CA LYS A 80 -22.77 -15.63 6.50
C LYS A 80 -22.61 -15.69 8.02
N ASP A 81 -23.53 -15.11 8.78
CA ASP A 81 -23.51 -15.04 10.25
C ASP A 81 -22.16 -14.56 10.82
N VAL A 82 -21.58 -13.54 10.19
CA VAL A 82 -20.28 -12.99 10.61
C VAL A 82 -20.51 -12.06 11.79
N ALA A 83 -20.09 -12.49 12.97
CA ALA A 83 -20.12 -11.65 14.17
C ALA A 83 -19.06 -10.54 14.10
N MET A 84 -19.49 -9.32 13.79
CA MET A 84 -18.65 -8.11 13.81
C MET A 84 -19.38 -6.94 14.47
N SER A 85 -18.62 -5.97 14.98
CA SER A 85 -19.19 -4.72 15.49
C SER A 85 -19.68 -3.80 14.37
N ILE A 86 -20.60 -2.88 14.69
CA ILE A 86 -21.10 -1.88 13.74
C ILE A 86 -19.94 -1.03 13.16
N ALA A 87 -18.94 -0.72 13.99
CA ALA A 87 -17.76 0.03 13.55
C ALA A 87 -16.90 -0.78 12.56
N GLU A 88 -16.69 -2.08 12.80
CA GLU A 88 -15.95 -2.95 11.87
C GLU A 88 -16.68 -3.16 10.55
N GLN A 89 -18.01 -3.22 10.60
CA GLN A 89 -18.86 -3.30 9.42
C GLN A 89 -18.77 -2.04 8.55
N GLU A 90 -18.79 -0.86 9.16
CA GLU A 90 -18.66 0.41 8.44
C GLU A 90 -17.25 0.58 7.85
N ASP A 91 -16.21 0.24 8.61
CA ASP A 91 -14.83 0.20 8.11
C ASP A 91 -14.68 -0.77 6.93
N LEU A 92 -15.27 -1.97 7.03
CA LEU A 92 -15.23 -2.97 5.96
C LEU A 92 -15.96 -2.49 4.71
N LEU A 93 -17.11 -1.84 4.89
CA LEU A 93 -17.87 -1.28 3.78
C LEU A 93 -17.08 -0.18 3.07
N GLU A 94 -16.46 0.73 3.81
CA GLU A 94 -15.60 1.76 3.23
C GLU A 94 -14.43 1.14 2.46
N ASP A 95 -13.75 0.17 3.05
CA ASP A 95 -12.69 -0.63 2.43
C ASP A 95 -13.14 -1.29 1.11
N ILE A 96 -14.33 -1.90 1.09
CA ILE A 96 -14.92 -2.56 -0.09
C ILE A 96 -15.31 -1.52 -1.14
N CYS A 97 -15.96 -0.42 -0.76
CA CYS A 97 -16.29 0.66 -1.67
C CYS A 97 -15.03 1.23 -2.33
N ASN A 98 -13.94 1.39 -1.57
CA ASN A 98 -12.67 1.88 -2.10
C ASN A 98 -12.03 0.85 -3.05
N ASP A 99 -12.16 -0.45 -2.78
CA ASP A 99 -11.72 -1.51 -3.69
C ASP A 99 -12.55 -1.55 -4.99
N VAL A 100 -13.87 -1.38 -4.90
CA VAL A 100 -14.79 -1.48 -6.06
C VAL A 100 -14.91 -0.19 -6.86
N LEU A 101 -14.79 0.99 -6.26
CA LEU A 101 -14.99 2.29 -6.92
C LEU A 101 -13.73 3.15 -6.96
N GLY A 102 -12.80 2.93 -6.03
CA GLY A 102 -11.57 3.70 -5.88
C GLY A 102 -10.33 2.99 -6.38
N TYR A 103 -9.20 3.32 -5.75
CA TYR A 103 -7.88 2.70 -5.96
C TYR A 103 -7.57 1.61 -4.91
N GLY A 104 -8.60 1.15 -4.19
CA GLY A 104 -8.50 0.13 -3.17
C GLY A 104 -7.50 0.48 -2.06
N PRO A 105 -6.57 -0.42 -1.69
CA PRO A 105 -5.65 -0.21 -0.57
C PRO A 105 -4.67 0.96 -0.78
N LEU A 106 -4.60 1.53 -1.99
CA LEU A 106 -3.70 2.63 -2.34
C LEU A 106 -4.25 4.01 -2.00
N GLU A 107 -5.56 4.19 -1.84
CA GLU A 107 -6.16 5.48 -1.50
C GLU A 107 -5.50 6.20 -0.31
N PRO A 108 -5.25 5.56 0.85
CA PRO A 108 -4.59 6.24 1.97
C PRO A 108 -3.14 6.68 1.65
N LEU A 109 -2.46 6.01 0.72
CA LEU A 109 -1.12 6.41 0.26
C LEU A 109 -1.21 7.56 -0.75
N LEU A 110 -2.21 7.53 -1.62
CA LEU A 110 -2.42 8.59 -2.60
C LEU A 110 -2.84 9.91 -1.95
N ALA A 111 -3.60 9.86 -0.85
CA ALA A 111 -3.99 11.04 -0.07
C ALA A 111 -2.81 11.74 0.64
N ARG A 112 -1.69 11.05 0.84
CA ARG A 112 -0.53 11.54 1.58
C ARG A 112 0.43 12.35 0.71
N ASP A 113 0.57 13.64 0.97
CA ASP A 113 1.44 14.56 0.20
C ASP A 113 2.94 14.42 0.53
N ASP A 114 3.31 13.72 1.61
CA ASP A 114 4.70 13.48 2.01
C ASP A 114 5.40 12.38 1.19
N ILE A 115 4.63 11.57 0.46
CA ILE A 115 5.11 10.46 -0.36
C ILE A 115 5.52 10.96 -1.75
N ALA A 116 6.73 10.60 -2.17
CA ALA A 116 7.27 10.92 -3.48
C ALA A 116 6.95 9.83 -4.52
N ASP A 117 7.26 8.57 -4.21
CA ASP A 117 7.03 7.42 -5.09
C ASP A 117 6.30 6.31 -4.31
N ILE A 118 5.37 5.62 -4.98
CA ILE A 118 4.67 4.43 -4.50
C ILE A 118 5.00 3.29 -5.46
N MET A 119 5.48 2.18 -4.94
CA MET A 119 5.88 1.01 -5.73
C MET A 119 5.19 -0.23 -5.17
N VAL A 120 4.48 -0.95 -6.02
CA VAL A 120 3.79 -2.19 -5.69
C VAL A 120 4.37 -3.29 -6.55
N ASN A 121 4.89 -4.33 -5.91
CA ASN A 121 5.43 -5.52 -6.54
C ASN A 121 4.57 -6.72 -6.14
N GLY A 122 3.55 -7.03 -6.94
CA GLY A 122 2.56 -8.06 -6.59
C GLY A 122 1.67 -7.68 -5.40
N ALA A 123 0.78 -8.59 -5.03
CA ALA A 123 -0.23 -8.33 -4.00
C ALA A 123 0.35 -8.11 -2.59
N ASP A 124 1.49 -8.72 -2.27
CA ASP A 124 2.01 -8.77 -0.89
C ASP A 124 3.03 -7.68 -0.54
N THR A 125 3.61 -7.01 -1.54
CA THR A 125 4.71 -6.09 -1.31
C THR A 125 4.46 -4.71 -1.89
N CYS A 126 4.34 -3.73 -0.98
CA CYS A 126 4.21 -2.32 -1.30
C CYS A 126 5.29 -1.51 -0.57
N PHE A 127 5.87 -0.57 -1.29
CA PHE A 127 6.93 0.32 -0.84
C PHE A 127 6.55 1.76 -1.15
N ILE A 128 6.99 2.67 -0.29
CA ILE A 128 6.83 4.11 -0.48
C ILE A 128 8.17 4.81 -0.27
N GLU A 129 8.39 5.89 -1.00
CA GLU A 129 9.49 6.80 -0.76
C GLU A 129 8.99 8.04 -0.01
N VAL A 130 9.56 8.30 1.16
CA VAL A 130 9.29 9.53 1.94
C VAL A 130 10.62 10.21 2.21
N ALA A 131 10.74 11.48 1.80
CA ALA A 131 11.95 12.29 1.97
C ALA A 131 13.24 11.59 1.49
N GLY A 132 13.20 10.90 0.35
CA GLY A 132 14.34 10.19 -0.23
C GLY A 132 14.68 8.85 0.43
N LYS A 133 13.84 8.35 1.34
CA LYS A 133 14.02 7.05 2.00
C LYS A 133 12.89 6.09 1.64
N MET A 134 13.29 4.91 1.15
CA MET A 134 12.39 3.80 0.86
C MET A 134 11.92 3.13 2.16
N GLN A 135 10.63 2.94 2.28
CA GLN A 135 9.98 2.31 3.43
C GLN A 135 8.96 1.28 2.94
N LYS A 136 8.97 0.09 3.52
CA LYS A 136 7.95 -0.93 3.25
C LYS A 136 6.66 -0.54 3.97
N THR A 137 5.53 -0.58 3.26
CA THR A 137 4.22 -0.30 3.87
C THR A 137 3.63 -1.58 4.47
N GLY A 138 2.68 -1.41 5.39
CA GLY A 138 1.85 -2.51 5.89
C GLY A 138 0.66 -2.83 4.99
N ILE A 139 0.52 -2.16 3.85
CA ILE A 139 -0.60 -2.33 2.94
C ILE A 139 -0.36 -3.59 2.11
N ARG A 140 -1.41 -4.40 2.01
CA ARG A 140 -1.45 -5.60 1.17
C ARG A 140 -2.72 -5.59 0.36
N PHE A 141 -2.60 -6.06 -0.87
CA PHE A 141 -3.74 -6.47 -1.68
C PHE A 141 -4.12 -7.89 -1.28
N ARG A 142 -5.37 -8.24 -1.54
CA ARG A 142 -5.87 -9.59 -1.30
C ARG A 142 -5.21 -10.61 -2.21
N ASP A 143 -5.15 -10.29 -3.51
CA ASP A 143 -4.63 -11.17 -4.54
C ASP A 143 -4.14 -10.35 -5.76
N ASN A 144 -3.45 -11.04 -6.67
CA ASN A 144 -2.94 -10.41 -7.89
C ASN A 144 -4.05 -9.97 -8.85
N SER A 145 -5.25 -10.56 -8.78
CA SER A 145 -6.40 -10.18 -9.61
C SER A 145 -6.98 -8.83 -9.17
N GLN A 146 -7.04 -8.56 -7.87
CA GLN A 146 -7.45 -7.27 -7.31
C GLN A 146 -6.48 -6.18 -7.77
N LEU A 147 -5.17 -6.44 -7.65
CA LEU A 147 -4.16 -5.50 -8.12
C LEU A 147 -4.28 -5.24 -9.63
N LEU A 148 -4.49 -6.29 -10.42
CA LEU A 148 -4.70 -6.18 -11.87
C LEU A 148 -5.94 -5.35 -12.20
N ASN A 149 -7.06 -5.56 -11.50
CA ASN A 149 -8.30 -4.79 -11.68
C ASN A 149 -8.09 -3.30 -11.35
N ILE A 150 -7.38 -3.00 -10.26
CA ILE A 150 -7.04 -1.62 -9.88
C ILE A 150 -6.15 -0.98 -10.95
N CYS A 151 -5.13 -1.70 -11.42
CA CYS A 151 -4.25 -1.24 -12.50
C CYS A 151 -5.03 -0.94 -13.78
N GLN A 152 -5.92 -1.86 -14.20
CA GLN A 152 -6.79 -1.67 -15.37
C GLN A 152 -7.70 -0.45 -15.22
N ARG A 153 -8.26 -0.23 -14.04
CA ARG A 153 -9.11 0.94 -13.77
C ARG A 153 -8.33 2.24 -13.83
N ILE A 154 -7.14 2.30 -13.23
CA ILE A 154 -6.27 3.48 -13.28
C ILE A 154 -5.96 3.85 -14.73
N VAL A 155 -5.55 2.89 -15.56
CA VAL A 155 -5.21 3.18 -16.96
C VAL A 155 -6.46 3.51 -17.78
N SER A 156 -7.60 2.88 -17.49
CA SER A 156 -8.88 3.15 -18.19
C SER A 156 -9.39 4.55 -17.95
N GLN A 157 -9.22 5.09 -16.73
CA GLN A 157 -9.56 6.50 -16.43
C GLN A 157 -8.75 7.50 -17.26
N VAL A 158 -7.55 7.11 -17.70
CA VAL A 158 -6.67 7.93 -18.56
C VAL A 158 -6.87 7.61 -20.05
N GLY A 159 -7.85 6.76 -20.39
CA GLY A 159 -8.15 6.34 -21.77
C GLY A 159 -7.12 5.37 -22.36
N ARG A 160 -6.39 4.65 -21.50
CA ARG A 160 -5.42 3.60 -21.88
C ARG A 160 -5.95 2.22 -21.49
N ARG A 161 -5.32 1.18 -22.01
CA ARG A 161 -5.64 -0.22 -21.71
C ARG A 161 -4.37 -0.98 -21.35
N VAL A 162 -4.51 -1.95 -20.44
CA VAL A 162 -3.45 -2.87 -20.04
C VAL A 162 -4.06 -4.27 -19.91
N ASP A 163 -3.52 -5.21 -20.66
CA ASP A 163 -3.98 -6.60 -20.72
C ASP A 163 -2.82 -7.51 -21.16
N GLU A 164 -3.06 -8.81 -21.28
CA GLU A 164 -2.01 -9.77 -21.66
C GLU A 164 -1.41 -9.50 -23.05
N ALA A 165 -2.16 -8.83 -23.95
CA ALA A 165 -1.67 -8.44 -25.27
C ALA A 165 -0.84 -7.14 -25.23
N SER A 166 -1.15 -6.24 -24.29
CA SER A 166 -0.42 -5.00 -24.02
C SER A 166 -0.02 -4.90 -22.55
N PRO A 167 1.04 -5.63 -22.14
CA PRO A 167 1.36 -5.82 -20.72
C PRO A 167 2.04 -4.63 -20.04
N ILE A 168 2.42 -3.58 -20.78
CA ILE A 168 3.04 -2.37 -20.23
C ILE A 168 2.18 -1.17 -20.58
N CYS A 169 1.93 -0.30 -19.60
CA CYS A 169 1.22 0.95 -19.81
C CYS A 169 1.82 2.10 -18.99
N ASP A 170 2.07 3.23 -19.65
CA ASP A 170 2.38 4.50 -19.01
C ASP A 170 1.19 5.44 -19.10
N ALA A 171 0.81 6.02 -17.97
CA ALA A 171 -0.34 6.91 -17.85
C ALA A 171 -0.03 8.12 -16.95
N ARG A 172 -0.86 9.16 -17.06
CA ARG A 172 -0.81 10.32 -16.19
C ARG A 172 -2.15 10.47 -15.48
N LEU A 173 -2.12 10.41 -14.15
CA LEU A 173 -3.29 10.61 -13.31
C LEU A 173 -3.75 12.07 -13.34
N ALA A 174 -4.99 12.31 -12.94
CA ALA A 174 -5.60 13.65 -12.89
C ALA A 174 -4.88 14.60 -11.92
N ASP A 175 -4.18 14.06 -10.91
CA ASP A 175 -3.34 14.81 -9.97
C ASP A 175 -1.99 15.26 -10.58
N GLY A 176 -1.67 14.82 -11.81
CA GLY A 176 -0.42 15.08 -12.51
C GLY A 176 0.67 14.02 -12.29
N SER A 177 0.43 13.06 -11.40
CA SER A 177 1.32 11.95 -11.09
C SER A 177 1.49 11.02 -12.29
N ARG A 178 2.66 10.41 -12.42
CA ARG A 178 2.97 9.46 -13.49
C ARG A 178 2.79 8.04 -12.97
N VAL A 179 2.14 7.22 -13.76
CA VAL A 179 1.89 5.82 -13.42
C VAL A 179 2.51 4.94 -14.49
N ASN A 180 3.25 3.94 -14.04
CA ASN A 180 3.72 2.83 -14.85
C ASN A 180 3.09 1.54 -14.31
N VAL A 181 2.47 0.79 -15.20
CA VAL A 181 1.85 -0.51 -14.92
C VAL A 181 2.53 -1.57 -15.77
N ILE A 182 2.89 -2.69 -15.16
CA ILE A 182 3.36 -3.88 -15.87
C ILE A 182 2.57 -5.09 -15.36
N VAL A 183 1.91 -5.81 -16.26
CA VAL A 183 1.11 -7.01 -15.93
C VAL A 183 1.75 -8.28 -16.51
N PRO A 184 1.34 -9.47 -16.05
CA PRO A 184 1.72 -10.73 -16.70
C PRO A 184 1.39 -10.71 -18.21
N PRO A 185 2.23 -11.31 -19.07
CA PRO A 185 3.34 -12.24 -18.76
C PRO A 185 4.70 -11.59 -18.44
N LEU A 186 4.83 -10.26 -18.49
CA LEU A 186 6.12 -9.60 -18.25
C LEU A 186 6.49 -9.51 -16.76
N ALA A 187 5.49 -9.44 -15.90
CA ALA A 187 5.67 -9.44 -14.47
C ALA A 187 5.46 -10.86 -13.91
N ILE A 188 6.57 -11.59 -13.72
CA ILE A 188 6.58 -13.02 -13.36
C ILE A 188 5.90 -13.27 -12.00
N ASP A 189 6.15 -12.37 -11.04
CA ASP A 189 5.65 -12.49 -9.66
C ASP A 189 4.22 -11.91 -9.47
N GLY A 190 3.60 -11.43 -10.55
CA GLY A 190 2.30 -10.76 -10.53
C GLY A 190 2.39 -9.29 -10.97
N PRO A 191 1.25 -8.59 -11.13
CA PRO A 191 1.22 -7.22 -11.60
C PRO A 191 2.09 -6.30 -10.74
N THR A 192 2.76 -5.35 -11.39
CA THR A 192 3.56 -4.32 -10.73
C THR A 192 3.08 -2.93 -11.13
N LEU A 193 3.12 -2.01 -10.19
CA LEU A 193 2.60 -0.65 -10.34
C LEU A 193 3.57 0.31 -9.67
N THR A 194 4.00 1.33 -10.40
CA THR A 194 4.79 2.42 -9.87
C THR A 194 4.07 3.74 -10.11
N ILE A 195 3.77 4.48 -9.03
CA ILE A 195 3.17 5.81 -9.08
C ILE A 195 4.20 6.81 -8.58
N ARG A 196 4.60 7.72 -9.46
CA ARG A 196 5.48 8.83 -9.11
C ARG A 196 4.64 10.07 -8.89
N LYS A 197 4.53 10.49 -7.63
CA LYS A 197 3.70 11.63 -7.25
C LYS A 197 4.33 12.94 -7.70
N PHE A 198 3.51 13.82 -8.24
CA PHE A 198 3.96 15.16 -8.56
C PHE A 198 4.05 15.98 -7.26
N LYS A 199 5.27 16.30 -6.80
CA LYS A 199 5.44 17.21 -5.66
C LYS A 199 4.90 18.60 -6.03
N ARG A 200 3.94 19.09 -5.25
CA ARG A 200 3.41 20.46 -5.36
C ARG A 200 4.42 21.54 -5.00
N ASP A 201 5.59 21.15 -4.49
CA ASP A 201 6.71 22.06 -4.26
C ASP A 201 7.32 22.47 -5.60
N ARG A 202 6.80 23.56 -6.15
CA ARG A 202 7.54 24.39 -7.10
C ARG A 202 8.84 24.77 -6.41
N LEU A 203 9.96 24.21 -6.88
CA LEU A 203 11.26 24.85 -6.72
C LEU A 203 11.08 26.31 -7.13
N LYS A 204 11.06 27.21 -6.15
CA LYS A 204 11.17 28.63 -6.44
C LYS A 204 12.61 28.84 -6.92
N LEU A 205 12.78 29.79 -7.82
CA LEU A 205 14.03 30.08 -8.52
C LEU A 205 15.25 30.57 -7.68
N PRO A 206 15.26 30.77 -6.34
CA PRO A 206 16.49 31.23 -5.69
C PRO A 206 17.55 30.14 -5.42
N ASP A 207 17.27 28.85 -5.68
CA ASP A 207 18.19 27.73 -5.36
C ASP A 207 18.92 27.13 -6.59
N LEU A 208 19.13 27.91 -7.66
CA LEU A 208 19.95 27.50 -8.81
C LEU A 208 21.25 28.29 -8.89
#